data_AF-B0XXJ4-F1
#
_entry.id   AF-B0XXJ4-F1
#
_cell.length_a   1.000
_cell.length_b   1.000
_cell.length_c   1.000
_cell.angle_alpha   90.00
_cell.angle_beta   90.00
_cell.angle_gamma   90.00
#
_symmetry.space_group_name_H-M   'P 1'
#
loop_
_entity.id
_entity.type
_entity.pdbx_description
1 polymer ?
#
loop_
_entity_poly.entity_id
_entity_poly.type
_entity_poly.pdbx_seq_one_letter_code
_entity_poly.pdbx_strand_id
1 'polypeptide(L)'
;MALRDWAAHLPYADWYGICLAVWLGVWLITRFTYQLGLWVLHRSLTASVRRCAGSQLPSLLRYLDMSTTSELFLVTLLLVANALLLVFSTHRWVDIQRRAANLAVYNLLPLCTGLTFGLPTHLLGINRSSFAWMHRWFGRMAVTHSLVHGASIIAGADDAIYTLRRHRVPLLAAASLLLTIPVSLHALIRRHSQVALKIHYILAITAMAVLAYHTWSQRSSCRWYLAGTGILWAVLNMAAGVHAIIMKR
;
A
#
# COMPACT_ATOMS: atom_id res chain seq x y z
N MET A 1 19.41 11.69 23.98
CA MET A 1 18.55 11.01 24.97
C MET A 1 17.08 11.38 24.73
N ALA A 2 16.71 12.67 24.79
CA ALA A 2 15.34 13.16 24.59
C ALA A 2 14.57 12.66 23.34
N LEU A 3 15.23 12.53 22.18
CA LEU A 3 14.57 12.10 20.94
C LEU A 3 14.21 10.61 20.93
N ARG A 4 15.03 9.76 21.57
CA ARG A 4 14.78 8.32 21.72
C ARG A 4 13.63 8.07 22.71
N ASP A 5 13.62 8.84 23.80
CA ASP A 5 12.60 8.72 24.83
C ASP A 5 11.26 9.23 24.30
N TRP A 6 11.22 10.38 23.62
CA TRP A 6 10.01 10.86 22.93
C TRP A 6 9.51 9.88 21.88
N ALA A 7 10.42 9.33 21.07
CA ALA A 7 10.09 8.34 20.04
C ALA A 7 9.44 7.07 20.60
N ALA A 8 9.84 6.64 21.79
CA ALA A 8 9.32 5.44 22.44
C ALA A 8 7.88 5.58 22.95
N HIS A 9 7.38 6.81 23.16
CA HIS A 9 6.04 7.07 23.71
C HIS A 9 4.97 7.25 22.64
N LEU A 10 5.35 7.42 21.36
CA LEU A 10 4.39 7.59 20.28
C LEU A 10 3.65 6.27 19.97
N PRO A 11 2.30 6.32 19.87
CA PRO A 11 1.51 5.21 19.35
C PRO A 11 2.05 4.68 18.02
N TYR A 12 2.00 3.36 17.84
CA TYR A 12 2.50 2.72 16.63
C TYR A 12 1.82 3.21 15.33
N ALA A 13 0.56 3.62 15.43
CA ALA A 13 -0.14 4.21 14.30
C ALA A 13 0.39 5.59 13.91
N ASP A 14 0.87 6.38 14.87
CA ASP A 14 1.46 7.69 14.63
C ASP A 14 2.81 7.52 13.93
N TRP A 15 3.59 6.51 14.33
CA TRP A 15 4.80 6.11 13.61
C TRP A 15 4.52 5.70 12.16
N TYR A 16 3.50 4.88 11.92
CA TYR A 16 3.11 4.54 10.55
C TYR A 16 2.69 5.78 9.75
N GLY A 17 1.90 6.67 10.33
CA GLY A 17 1.48 7.93 9.72
C GLY A 17 2.67 8.82 9.35
N ILE A 18 3.64 8.97 10.26
CA ILE A 18 4.88 9.73 10.03
C ILE A 18 5.70 9.09 8.91
N CYS A 19 5.91 7.77 8.94
CA CYS A 19 6.65 7.06 7.88
C CYS A 19 5.97 7.22 6.51
N LEU A 20 4.64 7.11 6.48
CA LEU A 20 3.85 7.30 5.25
C LEU A 20 3.95 8.75 4.74
N ALA A 21 3.86 9.74 5.64
CA ALA A 21 3.97 11.15 5.30
C ALA A 21 5.37 11.51 4.77
N VAL A 22 6.43 10.99 5.41
CA VAL A 22 7.82 11.16 4.94
C VAL A 22 7.98 10.52 3.56
N TRP A 23 7.49 9.30 3.38
CA TRP A 23 7.56 8.61 2.09
C TRP A 23 6.82 9.38 0.98
N LEU A 24 5.60 9.86 1.25
CA LEU A 24 4.82 10.69 0.33
C LEU A 24 5.53 12.03 0.05
N GLY A 25 6.11 12.67 1.06
CA GLY A 25 6.86 13.91 0.92
C GLY A 25 8.09 13.75 0.04
N VAL A 26 8.92 12.73 0.30
CA VAL A 26 10.09 12.39 -0.53
C VAL A 26 9.66 12.13 -1.97
N TRP A 27 8.56 11.42 -2.17
CA TRP A 27 8.05 11.13 -3.51
C TRP A 27 7.59 12.39 -4.25
N LEU A 28 6.79 13.25 -3.60
CA LEU A 28 6.32 14.51 -4.17
C LEU A 28 7.51 15.43 -4.50
N ILE A 29 8.50 15.53 -3.61
CA ILE A 29 9.72 16.30 -3.84
C ILE A 29 10.50 15.74 -5.04
N THR A 30 10.69 14.41 -5.11
CA THR A 30 11.41 13.77 -6.23
C THR A 30 10.68 13.99 -7.56
N ARG A 31 9.35 13.99 -7.55
CA ARG A 31 8.54 14.32 -8.74
C ARG A 31 8.59 15.79 -9.10
N PHE A 32 8.50 16.67 -8.12
CA PHE A 32 8.56 18.11 -8.32
C PHE A 32 9.94 18.54 -8.82
N THR A 33 11.03 18.00 -8.28
CA THR A 33 12.39 18.26 -8.79
C THR A 33 12.60 17.67 -10.18
N TYR A 34 12.01 16.51 -10.48
CA TYR A 34 12.01 15.95 -11.84
C TYR A 34 11.25 16.86 -12.84
N GLN A 35 10.10 17.40 -12.44
CA GLN A 35 9.29 18.28 -13.30
C GLN A 35 9.85 19.72 -13.39
N LEU A 36 10.32 20.29 -12.30
CA LEU A 36 10.92 21.64 -12.25
C LEU A 36 12.32 21.65 -12.87
N GLY A 37 13.05 20.53 -12.79
CA GLY A 37 14.29 20.31 -13.54
C GLY A 37 14.10 20.35 -15.06
N LEU A 38 12.87 20.22 -15.56
CA LEU A 38 12.54 20.49 -16.97
C LEU A 38 12.45 21.99 -17.29
N TRP A 39 12.23 22.84 -16.28
CA TRP A 39 11.88 24.25 -16.45
C TRP A 39 12.99 25.24 -16.05
N VAL A 40 13.81 24.96 -15.02
CA VAL A 40 14.63 26.03 -14.38
C VAL A 40 16.16 25.82 -14.39
N LEU A 41 16.74 24.61 -14.53
CA LEU A 41 18.21 24.45 -14.39
C LEU A 41 18.95 23.66 -15.50
N HIS A 42 19.84 24.41 -16.17
CA HIS A 42 21.05 24.06 -16.94
C HIS A 42 21.24 22.58 -17.39
N ARG A 43 21.26 22.39 -18.73
CA ARG A 43 21.38 21.15 -19.52
C ARG A 43 22.41 20.08 -19.08
N SER A 44 23.40 20.36 -18.23
CA SER A 44 24.53 19.45 -17.96
C SER A 44 24.34 18.55 -16.73
N LEU A 45 23.91 19.12 -15.59
CA LEU A 45 23.63 18.36 -14.36
C LEU A 45 22.33 17.56 -14.46
N THR A 46 21.30 18.14 -15.09
CA THR A 46 20.02 17.47 -15.36
C THR A 46 20.16 16.29 -16.31
N ALA A 47 21.07 16.33 -17.28
CA ALA A 47 21.32 15.20 -18.18
C ALA A 47 21.95 13.99 -17.47
N SER A 48 22.82 14.21 -16.47
CA SER A 48 23.43 13.14 -15.68
C SER A 48 22.46 12.55 -14.67
N VAL A 49 21.66 13.38 -13.98
CA VAL A 49 20.58 12.91 -13.11
C VAL A 49 19.48 12.21 -13.92
N ARG A 50 19.13 12.69 -15.12
CA ARG A 50 18.16 12.03 -16.01
C ARG A 50 18.64 10.66 -16.48
N ARG A 51 19.92 10.53 -16.84
CA ARG A 51 20.52 9.24 -17.22
C ARG A 51 20.52 8.25 -16.07
N CYS A 52 20.76 8.71 -14.84
CA CYS A 52 20.76 7.85 -13.66
C CYS A 52 19.34 7.52 -13.15
N ALA A 53 18.43 8.49 -13.12
CA ALA A 53 17.04 8.34 -12.65
C ALA A 53 16.13 7.60 -13.64
N GLY A 54 16.42 7.71 -14.94
CA GLY A 54 15.67 7.08 -16.04
C GLY A 54 16.40 5.90 -16.68
N SER A 55 17.52 5.43 -16.12
CA SER A 55 18.17 4.23 -16.62
C SER A 55 17.21 3.05 -16.51
N GLN A 56 17.09 2.30 -17.60
CA GLN A 56 16.24 1.12 -17.61
C GLN A 56 16.84 0.06 -16.69
N LEU A 57 16.01 -0.45 -15.78
CA LEU A 57 16.40 -1.52 -14.87
C LEU A 57 16.45 -2.87 -15.60
N PRO A 58 17.24 -3.84 -15.06
CA PRO A 58 17.22 -5.24 -15.51
C PRO A 58 15.80 -5.80 -15.65
N SER A 59 15.62 -6.74 -16.58
CA SER A 59 14.32 -7.34 -16.94
C SER A 59 13.51 -7.84 -15.73
N LEU A 60 14.17 -8.40 -14.72
CA LEU A 60 13.54 -8.91 -13.50
C LEU A 60 12.84 -7.80 -12.68
N LEU A 61 13.47 -6.63 -12.55
CA LEU A 61 12.87 -5.50 -11.82
C LEU A 61 11.68 -4.91 -12.59
N ARG A 62 11.74 -4.89 -13.93
CA ARG A 62 10.61 -4.50 -14.78
C ARG A 62 9.43 -5.45 -14.67
N TYR A 63 9.69 -6.75 -14.51
CA TYR A 63 8.64 -7.74 -14.23
C TYR A 63 7.95 -7.47 -12.88
N LEU A 64 8.70 -7.00 -11.89
CA LEU A 64 8.17 -6.52 -10.62
C LEU A 64 7.54 -5.12 -10.72
N ASP A 65 7.28 -4.61 -11.91
CA ASP A 65 6.65 -3.30 -12.15
C ASP A 65 7.52 -2.12 -11.65
N MET A 66 8.85 -2.25 -11.74
CA MET A 66 9.81 -1.15 -11.54
C MET A 66 10.52 -0.85 -12.85
N SER A 67 10.20 0.29 -13.46
CA SER A 67 10.72 0.72 -14.75
C SER A 67 11.90 1.68 -14.66
N THR A 68 12.01 2.41 -13.54
CA THR A 68 13.04 3.44 -13.31
C THR A 68 13.76 3.24 -11.98
N THR A 69 14.98 3.76 -11.86
CA THR A 69 15.73 3.74 -10.59
C THR A 69 15.05 4.55 -9.49
N SER A 70 14.28 5.60 -9.86
CA SER A 70 13.45 6.34 -8.89
C SER A 70 12.36 5.49 -8.27
N GLU A 71 11.70 4.64 -9.07
CA GLU A 71 10.70 3.69 -8.59
C GLU A 71 11.34 2.63 -7.70
N LEU A 72 12.52 2.12 -8.07
CA LEU A 72 13.29 1.21 -7.23
C LEU A 72 13.62 1.85 -5.87
N PHE A 73 14.13 3.07 -5.86
CA PHE A 73 14.45 3.79 -4.62
C PHE A 73 13.23 3.96 -3.70
N LEU A 74 12.09 4.36 -4.26
CA LEU A 74 10.84 4.53 -3.50
C LEU A 74 10.31 3.21 -2.94
N VAL A 75 10.41 2.13 -3.70
CA VAL A 75 10.05 0.78 -3.24
C VAL A 75 10.99 0.34 -2.13
N THR A 76 12.30 0.53 -2.29
CA THR A 76 13.27 0.25 -1.23
C THR A 76 12.95 1.04 0.04
N LEU A 77 12.64 2.33 -0.08
CA LEU A 77 12.26 3.15 1.07
C LEU A 77 10.97 2.63 1.74
N LEU A 78 9.97 2.25 0.95
CA LEU A 78 8.72 1.66 1.45
C LEU A 78 8.98 0.35 2.20
N LEU A 79 9.81 -0.53 1.63
CA LEU A 79 10.20 -1.80 2.23
C LEU A 79 10.96 -1.59 3.53
N VAL A 80 11.97 -0.72 3.53
CA VAL A 80 12.76 -0.40 4.73
C VAL A 80 11.88 0.20 5.82
N ALA A 81 11.02 1.16 5.50
CA ALA A 81 10.10 1.75 6.48
C ALA A 81 9.18 0.69 7.09
N ASN A 82 8.58 -0.17 6.27
CA ASN A 82 7.71 -1.25 6.76
C ASN A 82 8.47 -2.31 7.57
N ALA A 83 9.68 -2.66 7.16
CA ALA A 83 10.54 -3.60 7.90
C ALA A 83 10.94 -3.01 9.26
N LEU A 84 11.34 -1.73 9.30
CA LEU A 84 11.64 -1.03 10.55
C LEU A 84 10.42 -0.99 11.45
N LEU A 85 9.24 -0.61 10.96
CA LEU A 85 8.02 -0.63 11.77
C LEU A 85 7.74 -2.04 12.33
N LEU A 86 7.92 -3.08 11.52
CA LEU A 86 7.71 -4.46 11.93
C LEU A 86 8.66 -4.91 13.07
N VAL A 87 9.95 -4.57 13.01
CA VAL A 87 10.98 -5.11 13.92
C VAL A 87 11.48 -4.14 14.98
N PHE A 88 11.19 -2.84 14.86
CA PHE A 88 11.77 -1.83 15.73
C PHE A 88 11.29 -1.99 17.17
N SER A 89 12.23 -2.24 18.09
CA SER A 89 11.93 -2.47 19.51
C SER A 89 10.96 -3.63 19.76
N THR A 90 11.01 -4.69 18.94
CA THR A 90 10.33 -5.97 19.24
C THR A 90 11.30 -6.95 19.86
N HIS A 91 10.86 -7.60 20.94
CA HIS A 91 11.68 -8.60 21.64
C HIS A 91 11.05 -10.00 21.61
N ARG A 92 9.76 -10.10 21.28
CA ARG A 92 9.02 -11.38 21.22
C ARG A 92 8.35 -11.55 19.87
N TRP A 93 8.19 -12.81 19.48
CA TRP A 93 7.56 -13.19 18.23
C TRP A 93 6.09 -12.73 18.14
N VAL A 94 5.38 -12.75 19.26
CA VAL A 94 3.99 -12.27 19.36
C VAL A 94 3.88 -10.78 19.01
N ASP A 95 4.88 -9.98 19.35
CA ASP A 95 4.89 -8.54 19.05
C ASP A 95 5.05 -8.32 17.53
N ILE A 96 5.90 -9.10 16.87
CA ILE A 96 6.09 -9.10 15.41
C ILE A 96 4.80 -9.54 14.71
N GLN A 97 4.18 -10.63 15.17
CA GLN A 97 2.90 -11.13 14.62
C GLN A 97 1.79 -10.07 14.70
N ARG A 98 1.68 -9.36 15.84
CA ARG A 98 0.69 -8.30 16.04
C ARG A 98 0.97 -7.08 15.17
N ARG A 99 2.23 -6.69 15.02
CA ARG A 99 2.63 -5.58 14.14
C ARG A 99 2.43 -5.90 12.67
N ALA A 100 2.68 -7.13 12.23
CA ALA A 100 2.37 -7.59 10.89
C ALA A 100 0.86 -7.46 10.61
N ALA A 101 -0.01 -7.88 11.53
CA ALA A 101 -1.45 -7.70 11.39
C ALA A 101 -1.85 -6.22 11.25
N ASN A 102 -1.26 -5.35 12.07
CA ASN A 102 -1.54 -3.91 12.02
C ASN A 102 -1.05 -3.28 10.71
N LEU A 103 0.17 -3.59 10.28
CA LEU A 103 0.74 -3.07 9.03
C LEU A 103 -0.04 -3.58 7.81
N ALA A 104 -0.55 -4.82 7.83
CA ALA A 104 -1.44 -5.31 6.79
C ALA A 104 -2.67 -4.40 6.63
N VAL A 105 -3.30 -4.00 7.74
CA VAL A 105 -4.46 -3.09 7.74
C VAL A 105 -4.07 -1.66 7.36
N TYR A 106 -2.97 -1.14 7.88
CA TYR A 106 -2.55 0.24 7.62
C TYR A 106 -2.19 0.47 6.16
N ASN A 107 -1.60 -0.53 5.49
CA ASN A 107 -1.34 -0.47 4.04
C ASN A 107 -2.63 -0.51 3.19
N LEU A 108 -3.81 -0.81 3.77
CA LEU A 108 -5.10 -0.72 3.06
C LEU A 108 -5.62 0.72 2.91
N LEU A 109 -5.21 1.66 3.78
CA LEU A 109 -5.62 3.07 3.68
C LEU A 109 -5.35 3.67 2.28
N PRO A 110 -4.11 3.64 1.78
CA PRO A 110 -3.82 4.13 0.43
C PRO A 110 -4.48 3.28 -0.67
N LEU A 111 -4.76 2.00 -0.44
CA LEU A 111 -5.46 1.17 -1.42
C LEU A 111 -6.87 1.66 -1.70
N CYS A 112 -7.62 2.05 -0.66
CA CYS A 112 -9.00 2.51 -0.82
C CYS A 112 -9.11 3.87 -1.53
N THR A 113 -8.02 4.66 -1.59
CA THR A 113 -7.96 5.86 -2.45
C THR A 113 -7.81 5.53 -3.95
N GLY A 114 -7.50 4.28 -4.29
CA GLY A 114 -7.33 3.77 -5.66
C GLY A 114 -8.58 3.84 -6.54
N LEU A 115 -9.76 3.68 -5.95
CA LEU A 115 -11.02 3.50 -6.69
C LEU A 115 -11.48 4.75 -7.44
N THR A 116 -11.02 5.92 -7.02
CA THR A 116 -11.35 7.21 -7.62
C THR A 116 -10.15 7.79 -8.37
N PHE A 117 -9.36 6.96 -9.06
CA PHE A 117 -8.11 7.33 -9.78
C PHE A 117 -8.07 8.73 -10.41
N GLY A 118 -9.19 9.34 -10.82
CA GLY A 118 -9.26 10.73 -11.28
C GLY A 118 -9.09 11.82 -10.21
N LEU A 119 -9.80 11.75 -9.07
CA LEU A 119 -9.86 12.87 -8.12
C LEU A 119 -8.54 13.08 -7.34
N PRO A 120 -7.93 12.06 -6.70
CA PRO A 120 -6.64 12.22 -6.03
C PRO A 120 -5.55 12.64 -7.01
N THR A 121 -5.55 12.11 -8.24
CA THR A 121 -4.56 12.51 -9.26
C THR A 121 -4.70 13.97 -9.67
N HIS A 122 -5.93 14.48 -9.72
CA HIS A 122 -6.20 15.87 -10.05
C HIS A 122 -5.80 16.81 -8.91
N LEU A 123 -6.18 16.47 -7.67
CA LEU A 123 -5.87 17.28 -6.49
C LEU A 123 -4.37 17.34 -6.17
N LEU A 124 -3.67 16.22 -6.35
CA LEU A 124 -2.25 16.11 -6.02
C LEU A 124 -1.32 16.37 -7.22
N GLY A 125 -1.86 16.61 -8.42
CA GLY A 125 -1.08 16.79 -9.65
C GLY A 125 -0.27 15.56 -10.08
N ILE A 126 -0.60 14.37 -9.56
CA ILE A 126 0.12 13.12 -9.82
C ILE A 126 -0.51 12.46 -11.05
N ASN A 127 0.30 11.91 -11.96
CA ASN A 127 -0.25 11.14 -13.07
C ASN A 127 -0.96 9.84 -12.59
N ARG A 128 -1.95 9.40 -13.37
CA ARG A 128 -2.72 8.17 -13.06
C ARG A 128 -1.85 6.92 -13.04
N SER A 129 -0.84 6.85 -13.89
CA SER A 129 0.06 5.69 -13.97
C SER A 129 0.90 5.51 -12.70
N SER A 130 1.46 6.58 -12.13
CA SER A 130 2.24 6.51 -10.89
C SER A 130 1.35 6.28 -9.67
N PHE A 131 0.13 6.83 -9.65
CA PHE A 131 -0.79 6.52 -8.58
C PHE A 131 -1.25 5.05 -8.63
N ALA A 132 -1.51 4.50 -9.83
CA ALA A 132 -1.79 3.08 -10.01
C ALA A 132 -0.59 2.19 -9.65
N TRP A 133 0.63 2.62 -9.97
CA TRP A 133 1.86 1.96 -9.55
C TRP A 133 2.01 1.92 -8.02
N MET A 134 1.80 3.06 -7.36
CA MET A 134 1.82 3.17 -5.91
C MET A 134 0.77 2.26 -5.26
N HIS A 135 -0.46 2.29 -5.77
CA HIS A 135 -1.55 1.41 -5.32
C HIS A 135 -1.14 -0.06 -5.37
N ARG A 136 -0.50 -0.52 -6.47
CA ARG A 136 -0.02 -1.91 -6.58
C ARG A 136 1.03 -2.26 -5.51
N TRP A 137 1.94 -1.34 -5.21
CA TRP A 137 2.97 -1.57 -4.18
C TRP A 137 2.40 -1.62 -2.76
N PHE A 138 1.48 -0.72 -2.40
CA PHE A 138 0.77 -0.81 -1.12
C PHE A 138 -0.04 -2.10 -1.00
N GLY A 139 -0.62 -2.58 -2.11
CA GLY A 139 -1.34 -3.86 -2.14
C GLY A 139 -0.42 -5.05 -1.88
N ARG A 140 0.76 -5.05 -2.48
CA ARG A 140 1.79 -6.07 -2.21
C ARG A 140 2.24 -6.02 -0.74
N MET A 141 2.45 -4.83 -0.17
CA MET A 141 2.80 -4.70 1.25
C MET A 141 1.71 -5.25 2.18
N ALA A 142 0.44 -4.93 1.90
CA ALA A 142 -0.68 -5.48 2.65
C ALA A 142 -0.69 -7.02 2.61
N VAL A 143 -0.51 -7.61 1.42
CA VAL A 143 -0.42 -9.07 1.24
C VAL A 143 0.78 -9.66 2.00
N THR A 144 1.97 -9.08 1.86
CA THR A 144 3.18 -9.57 2.54
C THR A 144 2.98 -9.60 4.05
N HIS A 145 2.45 -8.54 4.64
CA HIS A 145 2.19 -8.50 6.08
C HIS A 145 1.07 -9.46 6.52
N SER A 146 0.03 -9.64 5.70
CA SER A 146 -0.98 -10.68 5.94
C SER A 146 -0.40 -12.09 5.93
N LEU A 147 0.53 -12.38 5.02
CA LEU A 147 1.24 -13.66 4.95
C LEU A 147 2.14 -13.86 6.16
N VAL A 148 2.91 -12.86 6.57
CA VAL A 148 3.73 -12.93 7.79
C VAL A 148 2.86 -13.20 9.02
N HIS A 149 1.74 -12.50 9.16
CA HIS A 149 0.80 -12.71 10.25
C HIS A 149 0.22 -14.14 10.26
N GLY A 150 -0.28 -14.62 9.10
CA GLY A 150 -0.86 -15.96 8.97
C GLY A 150 0.17 -17.08 9.16
N ALA A 151 1.34 -16.94 8.55
CA ALA A 151 2.44 -17.89 8.70
C ALA A 151 2.92 -18.00 10.15
N SER A 152 2.97 -16.87 10.88
CA SER A 152 3.34 -16.88 12.30
C SER A 152 2.34 -17.65 13.17
N ILE A 153 1.04 -17.56 12.86
CA ILE A 153 0.00 -18.33 13.55
C ILE A 153 0.17 -19.83 13.28
N ILE A 154 0.42 -20.20 12.02
CA ILE A 154 0.57 -21.62 11.63
C ILE A 154 1.86 -22.21 12.21
N ALA A 155 2.97 -21.45 12.18
CA ALA A 155 4.25 -21.90 12.70
C ALA A 155 4.25 -22.14 14.22
N GLY A 156 3.36 -21.45 14.96
CA GLY A 156 3.19 -21.64 16.40
C GLY A 156 2.10 -22.64 16.80
N ALA A 157 1.52 -23.38 15.84
CA ALA A 157 0.41 -24.29 16.12
C ALA A 157 0.86 -25.74 16.31
N ASP A 158 0.33 -26.40 17.33
CA ASP A 158 0.54 -27.85 17.56
C ASP A 158 -0.14 -28.70 16.47
N ASP A 159 -1.30 -28.26 15.98
CA ASP A 159 -2.00 -28.85 14.84
C ASP A 159 -2.36 -27.77 13.81
N ALA A 160 -1.64 -27.80 12.69
CA ALA A 160 -1.83 -26.86 11.59
C ALA A 160 -3.19 -27.01 10.92
N ILE A 161 -3.72 -28.23 10.77
CA ILE A 161 -5.00 -28.49 10.09
C ILE A 161 -6.17 -27.96 10.92
N TYR A 162 -6.15 -28.25 12.23
CA TYR A 162 -7.13 -27.69 13.16
C TYR A 162 -7.06 -26.16 13.16
N THR A 163 -5.86 -25.58 13.18
CA THR A 163 -5.64 -24.14 13.17
C THR A 163 -6.18 -23.49 11.90
N LEU A 164 -5.93 -24.06 10.72
CA LEU A 164 -6.48 -23.58 9.45
C LEU A 164 -8.01 -23.65 9.45
N ARG A 165 -8.60 -24.74 9.96
CA ARG A 165 -10.06 -24.87 10.09
C ARG A 165 -10.66 -23.81 11.01
N ARG A 166 -10.00 -23.49 12.13
CA ARG A 166 -10.42 -22.44 13.06
C ARG A 166 -10.32 -21.04 12.46
N HIS A 167 -9.34 -20.82 11.58
CA HIS A 167 -9.02 -19.51 10.98
C HIS A 167 -9.53 -19.36 9.53
N ARG A 168 -10.57 -20.10 9.12
CA ARG A 168 -11.16 -20.04 7.77
C ARG A 168 -11.54 -18.64 7.31
N VAL A 169 -12.08 -17.83 8.23
CA VAL A 169 -12.50 -16.45 7.93
C VAL A 169 -11.29 -15.56 7.56
N PRO A 170 -10.27 -15.38 8.40
CA PRO A 170 -9.10 -14.59 7.99
C PRO A 170 -8.31 -15.21 6.82
N LEU A 171 -8.36 -16.54 6.63
CA LEU A 171 -7.79 -17.18 5.43
C LEU A 171 -8.50 -16.74 4.15
N LEU A 172 -9.83 -16.58 4.17
CA LEU A 172 -10.57 -16.05 3.03
C LEU A 172 -10.11 -14.63 2.68
N ALA A 173 -9.92 -13.75 3.67
CA ALA A 173 -9.37 -12.41 3.43
C ALA A 173 -7.96 -12.46 2.82
N ALA A 174 -7.07 -13.29 3.38
CA ALA A 174 -5.71 -13.45 2.87
C ALA A 174 -5.71 -13.99 1.43
N ALA A 175 -6.56 -14.97 1.13
CA ALA A 175 -6.72 -15.52 -0.21
C ALA A 175 -7.25 -14.47 -1.20
N SER A 176 -8.27 -13.69 -0.83
CA SER A 176 -8.78 -12.59 -1.65
C SER A 176 -7.71 -11.55 -1.97
N LEU A 177 -6.90 -11.14 -0.98
CA LEU A 177 -5.79 -10.21 -1.18
C LEU A 177 -4.71 -10.81 -2.09
N LEU A 178 -4.35 -12.08 -1.89
CA LEU A 178 -3.33 -12.76 -2.69
C LEU A 178 -3.74 -12.92 -4.16
N LEU A 179 -4.99 -13.32 -4.41
CA LEU A 179 -5.56 -13.44 -5.76
C LEU A 179 -5.68 -12.10 -6.49
N THR A 180 -5.65 -10.98 -5.76
CA THR A 180 -5.65 -9.63 -6.36
C THR A 180 -4.35 -9.34 -7.13
N ILE A 181 -3.22 -9.97 -6.74
CA ILE A 181 -1.91 -9.78 -7.39
C ILE A 181 -1.92 -10.22 -8.86
N PRO A 182 -2.24 -11.48 -9.21
CA PRO A 182 -2.26 -11.89 -10.61
C PRO A 182 -3.31 -11.14 -11.43
N VAL A 183 -4.45 -10.80 -10.82
CA VAL A 183 -5.53 -10.03 -11.48
C VAL A 183 -5.08 -8.59 -11.81
N SER A 184 -4.12 -8.05 -11.04
CA SER A 184 -3.58 -6.71 -11.23
C SER A 184 -2.31 -6.65 -12.08
N LEU A 185 -1.87 -7.78 -12.66
CA LEU A 185 -0.71 -7.81 -13.56
C LEU A 185 -0.98 -7.01 -14.83
N HIS A 186 0.03 -6.24 -15.24
CA HIS A 186 -0.07 -5.36 -16.41
C HIS A 186 -0.48 -6.11 -17.69
N ALA A 187 0.05 -7.32 -17.89
CA ALA A 187 -0.28 -8.16 -19.04
C ALA A 187 -1.78 -8.56 -19.07
N LEU A 188 -2.35 -8.93 -17.92
CA LEU A 188 -3.75 -9.32 -17.83
C LEU A 188 -4.68 -8.10 -18.00
N ILE A 189 -4.37 -6.99 -17.33
CA ILE A 189 -5.15 -5.75 -17.45
C ILE A 189 -5.16 -5.25 -18.90
N ARG A 190 -4.03 -5.31 -19.61
CA ARG A 190 -3.97 -4.89 -21.03
C ARG A 190 -4.86 -5.74 -21.93
N ARG A 191 -4.93 -7.05 -21.68
CA ARG A 191 -5.67 -7.98 -22.55
C ARG A 191 -7.16 -8.07 -22.20
N HIS A 192 -7.50 -7.98 -20.92
CA HIS A 192 -8.85 -8.23 -20.41
C HIS A 192 -9.27 -7.20 -19.35
N SER A 193 -9.11 -5.91 -19.66
CA SER A 193 -9.28 -4.80 -18.70
C SER A 193 -10.59 -4.82 -17.92
N GLN A 194 -11.74 -5.01 -18.60
CA GLN A 194 -13.05 -5.02 -17.95
C GLN A 194 -13.24 -6.20 -17.01
N VAL A 195 -12.79 -7.40 -17.43
CA VAL A 195 -12.91 -8.62 -16.62
C VAL A 195 -11.97 -8.54 -15.42
N ALA A 196 -10.71 -8.15 -15.64
CA ALA A 196 -9.73 -7.98 -14.58
C ALA A 196 -10.20 -6.98 -13.52
N LEU A 197 -10.79 -5.84 -13.93
CA LEU A 197 -11.28 -4.84 -13.00
C LEU A 197 -12.50 -5.33 -12.19
N LYS A 198 -13.44 -6.03 -12.83
CA LYS A 198 -14.60 -6.63 -12.13
C LYS A 198 -14.15 -7.66 -11.08
N ILE A 199 -13.23 -8.55 -11.46
CA ILE A 199 -12.67 -9.54 -10.53
C ILE A 199 -11.93 -8.85 -9.38
N HIS A 200 -11.10 -7.84 -9.69
CA HIS A 200 -10.39 -7.05 -8.70
C HIS A 200 -11.34 -6.43 -7.67
N TYR A 201 -12.47 -5.84 -8.11
CA TYR A 201 -13.45 -5.26 -7.20
C TYR A 201 -14.16 -6.29 -6.33
N ILE A 202 -14.55 -7.43 -6.89
CA ILE A 202 -15.14 -8.51 -6.09
C ILE A 202 -14.15 -8.96 -5.02
N LEU A 203 -12.90 -9.24 -5.39
CA LEU A 203 -11.86 -9.64 -4.44
C LEU A 203 -11.57 -8.56 -3.39
N ALA A 204 -11.51 -7.29 -3.78
CA ALA A 204 -11.28 -6.18 -2.86
C ALA A 204 -12.44 -6.01 -1.86
N ILE A 205 -13.69 -6.09 -2.32
CA ILE A 205 -14.88 -6.01 -1.45
C ILE A 205 -14.91 -7.22 -0.50
N THR A 206 -14.66 -8.43 -1.00
CA THR A 206 -14.58 -9.64 -0.16
C THR A 206 -13.49 -9.49 0.90
N ALA A 207 -12.29 -9.07 0.51
CA ALA A 207 -11.18 -8.85 1.44
C ALA A 207 -11.59 -7.84 2.53
N MET A 208 -12.11 -6.68 2.14
CA MET A 208 -12.52 -5.62 3.08
C MET A 208 -13.62 -6.07 4.04
N ALA A 209 -14.67 -6.74 3.54
CA ALA A 209 -15.77 -7.22 4.37
C ALA A 209 -15.31 -8.27 5.39
N VAL A 210 -14.48 -9.22 4.94
CA VAL A 210 -13.96 -10.29 5.79
C VAL A 210 -12.96 -9.74 6.82
N LEU A 211 -12.10 -8.79 6.43
CA LEU A 211 -11.20 -8.07 7.34
C LEU A 211 -11.96 -7.26 8.38
N ALA A 212 -13.03 -6.56 7.98
CA ALA A 212 -13.88 -5.82 8.90
C ALA A 212 -14.51 -6.76 9.93
N TYR A 213 -15.09 -7.88 9.49
CA TYR A 213 -15.65 -8.89 10.39
C TYR A 213 -14.57 -9.51 11.30
N HIS A 214 -13.39 -9.85 10.76
CA HIS A 214 -12.30 -10.43 11.54
C HIS A 214 -11.79 -9.45 12.62
N THR A 215 -11.55 -8.19 12.27
CA THR A 215 -11.08 -7.19 13.24
C THR A 215 -12.14 -6.84 14.29
N TRP A 216 -13.42 -6.86 13.90
CA TRP A 216 -14.53 -6.66 14.82
C TRP A 216 -14.68 -7.80 15.83
N SER A 217 -14.69 -9.04 15.34
CA SER A 217 -14.78 -10.25 16.19
C SER A 217 -13.61 -10.36 17.16
N GLN A 218 -12.40 -9.98 16.73
CA GLN A 218 -11.20 -9.94 17.58
C GLN A 218 -11.14 -8.71 18.49
N ARG A 219 -12.14 -7.81 18.44
CA ARG A 219 -12.17 -6.52 19.16
C ARG A 219 -10.89 -5.68 18.99
N SER A 220 -10.24 -5.79 17.84
CA SER A 220 -8.97 -5.12 17.56
C SER A 220 -9.17 -3.61 17.37
N SER A 221 -8.20 -2.80 17.81
CA SER A 221 -8.17 -1.36 17.54
C SER A 221 -8.16 -1.03 16.04
N CYS A 222 -7.67 -1.95 15.20
CA CYS A 222 -7.66 -1.82 13.74
C CYS A 222 -9.07 -1.73 13.12
N ARG A 223 -10.13 -2.10 13.85
CA ARG A 223 -11.51 -1.93 13.37
C ARG A 223 -11.84 -0.48 13.03
N TRP A 224 -11.33 0.46 13.82
CA TRP A 224 -11.57 1.89 13.60
C TRP A 224 -10.77 2.43 12.42
N TYR A 225 -9.57 1.88 12.18
CA TYR A 225 -8.80 2.17 10.97
C TYR A 225 -9.54 1.70 9.72
N LEU A 226 -10.07 0.47 9.71
CA LEU A 226 -10.87 -0.04 8.59
C LEU A 226 -12.16 0.77 8.38
N ALA A 227 -12.85 1.14 9.45
CA ALA A 227 -14.03 2.00 9.37
C ALA A 227 -13.67 3.38 8.78
N GLY A 228 -12.60 4.01 9.27
CA GLY A 228 -12.08 5.27 8.73
C GLY A 228 -11.70 5.17 7.25
N THR A 229 -11.05 4.08 6.85
CA THR A 229 -10.75 3.79 5.44
C THR A 229 -12.01 3.69 4.58
N GLY A 230 -13.04 2.99 5.07
CA GLY A 230 -14.33 2.88 4.39
C GLY A 230 -15.06 4.22 4.26
N ILE A 231 -15.02 5.05 5.30
CA ILE A 231 -15.60 6.40 5.28
C ILE A 231 -14.84 7.29 4.29
N LEU A 232 -13.50 7.32 4.36
CA LEU A 232 -12.66 8.08 3.44
C LEU A 232 -12.95 7.69 1.99
N TRP A 233 -13.08 6.39 1.72
CA TRP A 233 -13.47 5.88 0.42
C TRP A 233 -14.82 6.43 -0.04
N ALA A 234 -15.86 6.33 0.79
CA ALA A 234 -17.20 6.82 0.45
C ALA A 234 -17.18 8.34 0.13
N VAL A 235 -16.49 9.12 0.96
CA VAL A 235 -16.34 10.58 0.77
C VAL A 235 -15.63 10.90 -0.55
N LEU A 236 -14.52 10.22 -0.86
CA LEU A 236 -13.79 10.44 -2.10
C LEU A 236 -14.63 10.09 -3.34
N ASN A 237 -15.46 9.04 -3.28
CA ASN A 237 -16.35 8.68 -4.39
C ASN A 237 -17.46 9.71 -4.57
N MET A 238 -18.06 10.18 -3.48
CA MET A 238 -19.05 11.23 -3.52
C MET A 238 -18.47 12.51 -4.13
N ALA A 239 -17.30 12.94 -3.68
CA ALA A 239 -16.60 14.11 -4.21
C ALA A 239 -16.24 13.96 -5.69
N ALA A 240 -15.77 12.77 -6.11
CA ALA A 240 -15.46 12.50 -7.51
C ALA A 240 -16.71 12.55 -8.40
N GLY A 241 -17.86 12.05 -7.90
CA GLY A 241 -19.15 12.15 -8.58
C GLY A 241 -19.61 13.59 -8.75
N VAL A 242 -19.55 14.39 -7.69
CA VAL A 242 -19.88 15.83 -7.73
C VAL A 242 -18.98 16.58 -8.72
N HIS A 243 -17.66 16.37 -8.66
CA HIS A 243 -16.71 16.98 -9.58
C HIS A 243 -17.01 16.62 -11.05
N ALA A 244 -17.35 15.36 -11.32
CA ALA A 244 -17.70 14.92 -12.68
C ALA A 244 -19.01 15.55 -13.21
N ILE A 245 -19.96 15.88 -12.33
CA ILE A 245 -21.19 16.60 -12.70
C ILE A 245 -20.88 18.06 -13.01
N ILE A 246 -20.06 18.71 -12.19
CA ILE A 246 -19.66 20.11 -12.37
C ILE A 246 -18.90 20.30 -13.69
N MET A 247 -17.92 19.45 -13.98
CA MET A 247 -17.08 19.57 -15.19
C MET A 247 -17.80 19.20 -16.50
N LYS A 248 -19.02 18.65 -16.44
CA LYS A 248 -19.86 18.35 -17.61
C LYS A 248 -20.85 19.48 -17.94
N ARG A 249 -20.93 20.51 -17.10
CA ARG A 249 -21.67 21.75 -17.35
C ARG A 249 -20.71 22.82 -17.84
#